data_AF-A0A964LZI4-F1
#
_entry.id   AF-A0A964LZI4-F1
#
_cell.length_a   1.000
_cell.length_b   1.000
_cell.length_c   1.000
_cell.angle_alpha   90.00
_cell.angle_beta   90.00
_cell.angle_gamma   90.00
#
_symmetry.space_group_name_H-M   'P 1'
#
loop_
_entity.id
_entity.type
_entity.pdbx_description
1 polymer ?
#
loop_
_entity_poly.entity_id
_entity_poly.type
_entity_poly.pdbx_seq_one_letter_code
_entity_poly.pdbx_strand_id
1 'polypeptide(L)'
;MAHPIKEKDPTLKKRAGQAGVEANRKIRSKRFEIRFTPEEWVALQQRASEAGASSTAIYARSILLPSNHLADQETKAEHKLRVQLLASLGKIGSNINQIARALNRMKVWNDTTKGMFQELTKIQEGVNTISQLFKEKK
;
A
#
# COMPACT_ATOMS: atom_id res chain seq x y z
N MET A 1 -19.56 -24.58 -15.54
CA MET A 1 -20.33 -23.35 -15.79
C MET A 1 -19.35 -22.20 -15.97
N ALA A 2 -19.32 -21.55 -17.13
CA ALA A 2 -18.43 -20.43 -17.37
C ALA A 2 -18.93 -19.20 -16.60
N HIS A 3 -18.11 -18.64 -15.72
CA HIS A 3 -18.44 -17.37 -15.06
C HIS A 3 -18.47 -16.25 -16.11
N PRO A 4 -19.51 -15.40 -16.13
CA PRO A 4 -19.59 -14.31 -17.10
C PRO A 4 -18.42 -13.34 -16.86
N ILE A 5 -17.67 -13.08 -17.93
CA ILE A 5 -16.63 -12.06 -17.93
C ILE A 5 -17.34 -10.72 -17.74
N LYS A 6 -17.26 -10.13 -16.55
CA LYS A 6 -17.74 -8.76 -16.32
C LYS A 6 -16.98 -7.83 -17.26
N GLU A 7 -17.71 -7.26 -18.21
CA GLU A 7 -17.19 -6.23 -19.11
C GLU A 7 -16.72 -5.06 -18.25
N LYS A 8 -15.40 -4.83 -18.20
CA LYS A 8 -14.82 -3.78 -17.37
C LYS A 8 -15.05 -2.44 -18.05
N ASP A 9 -15.65 -1.50 -17.32
CA ASP A 9 -15.87 -0.12 -17.77
C ASP A 9 -14.58 0.44 -18.44
N PRO A 10 -14.65 0.82 -19.73
CA PRO A 10 -13.48 1.23 -20.51
C PRO A 10 -12.85 2.53 -19.98
N THR A 11 -13.55 3.27 -19.13
CA THR A 11 -13.06 4.51 -18.51
C THR A 11 -12.15 4.29 -17.31
N LEU A 12 -12.07 3.06 -16.80
CA LEU A 12 -11.21 2.69 -15.66
C LEU A 12 -9.80 2.30 -16.11
N LYS A 13 -8.80 2.64 -15.29
CA LYS A 13 -7.42 2.18 -15.48
C LYS A 13 -7.38 0.64 -15.47
N LYS A 14 -6.75 0.03 -16.48
CA LYS A 14 -6.79 -1.44 -16.67
C LYS A 14 -5.84 -2.22 -15.76
N ARG A 15 -4.74 -1.62 -15.30
CA ARG A 15 -3.74 -2.24 -14.39
C ARG A 15 -3.13 -1.21 -13.43
N ALA A 16 -2.75 -1.67 -12.23
CA ALA A 16 -1.88 -0.92 -11.33
C ALA A 16 -0.54 -0.62 -12.03
N GLY A 17 -0.04 0.60 -11.94
CA GLY A 17 1.19 1.04 -12.61
C GLY A 17 1.01 1.79 -13.93
N GLN A 18 -0.18 1.79 -14.55
CA GLN A 18 -0.45 2.68 -15.70
C GLN A 18 -0.60 4.16 -15.32
N ALA A 19 -0.76 4.44 -14.03
CA ALA A 19 -0.57 5.75 -13.40
C ALA A 19 -0.62 5.55 -11.87
N GLY A 20 0.49 5.10 -11.28
CA GLY A 20 0.75 5.04 -9.84
C GLY A 20 -0.33 4.39 -8.96
N VAL A 21 -0.13 4.49 -7.64
CA VAL A 21 -1.21 4.36 -6.66
C VAL A 21 -1.79 5.76 -6.50
N GLU A 22 -3.05 5.96 -6.86
CA GLU A 22 -3.75 7.25 -6.89
C GLU A 22 -5.21 7.01 -6.47
N ALA A 23 -5.85 8.02 -5.89
CA ALA A 23 -7.28 8.00 -5.58
C ALA A 23 -8.11 7.95 -6.88
N ASN A 24 -7.64 8.65 -7.93
CA ASN A 24 -8.29 8.63 -9.23
C ASN A 24 -8.07 7.28 -9.96
N ARG A 25 -9.16 6.53 -10.13
CA ARG A 25 -9.21 5.26 -10.86
C ARG A 25 -9.57 5.40 -12.34
N LYS A 26 -10.01 6.58 -12.78
CA LYS A 26 -10.41 6.85 -14.17
C LYS A 26 -9.22 7.28 -15.03
N ILE A 27 -9.27 6.96 -16.31
CA ILE A 27 -8.33 7.45 -17.31
C ILE A 27 -8.53 8.95 -17.49
N ARG A 28 -7.46 9.74 -17.41
CA ARG A 28 -7.50 11.18 -17.70
C ARG A 28 -7.46 11.37 -19.22
N SER A 29 -8.61 11.59 -19.84
CA SER A 29 -8.76 11.72 -21.31
C SER A 29 -8.88 13.17 -21.81
N LYS A 30 -9.21 14.11 -20.92
CA LYS A 30 -9.35 15.54 -21.26
C LYS A 30 -8.00 16.25 -21.13
N ARG A 31 -7.76 17.21 -22.01
CA ARG A 31 -6.55 18.04 -22.04
C ARG A 31 -6.90 19.51 -21.78
N PHE A 32 -5.97 20.18 -21.13
CA PHE A 32 -5.96 21.62 -20.92
C PHE A 32 -4.56 22.08 -21.32
N GLU A 33 -4.50 23.10 -22.17
CA GLU A 33 -3.25 23.54 -22.82
C GLU A 33 -3.03 25.03 -22.55
N ILE A 34 -1.80 25.38 -22.18
CA ILE A 34 -1.32 26.75 -21.97
C ILE A 34 -0.06 26.90 -22.83
N ARG A 35 0.06 28.03 -23.55
CA ARG A 35 1.28 28.39 -24.28
C ARG A 35 2.23 29.13 -23.36
N PHE A 36 3.53 28.83 -23.46
CA PHE A 36 4.59 29.44 -22.67
C PHE A 36 5.67 30.00 -23.60
N THR A 37 6.34 31.07 -23.15
CA THR A 37 7.66 31.42 -23.69
C THR A 37 8.71 30.41 -23.21
N PRO A 38 9.91 30.38 -23.82
CA PRO A 38 11.00 29.53 -23.34
C PRO A 38 11.35 29.78 -21.86
N GLU A 39 11.36 31.04 -21.42
CA GLU A 39 11.71 31.44 -20.05
C GLU A 39 10.66 30.96 -19.05
N GLU A 40 9.38 31.12 -19.38
CA GLU A 40 8.27 30.65 -18.55
C GLU A 40 8.29 29.12 -18.39
N TRP A 41 8.62 28.42 -19.48
CA TRP A 41 8.72 26.96 -19.48
C TRP A 41 9.85 26.47 -18.56
N VAL A 42 11.03 27.09 -18.64
CA VAL A 42 12.16 26.78 -17.74
C VAL A 42 11.80 27.08 -16.29
N ALA A 43 11.19 28.23 -16.01
CA ALA A 43 10.76 28.60 -14.66
C ALA A 43 9.72 27.62 -14.08
N LEU A 44 8.83 27.08 -14.92
CA LEU A 44 7.85 26.08 -14.51
C LEU A 44 8.51 24.73 -14.20
N GLN A 45 9.46 24.28 -15.02
CA GLN A 45 10.22 23.06 -14.74
C GLN A 45 11.04 23.15 -13.46
N GLN A 46 11.70 24.29 -13.24
CA GLN A 46 12.50 24.53 -12.05
C GLN A 46 11.63 24.43 -10.79
N ARG A 47 10.48 25.11 -10.76
CA ARG A 47 9.51 25.02 -9.65
C ARG A 47 9.01 23.60 -9.42
N ALA A 48 8.77 22.83 -10.48
CA ALA A 48 8.35 21.44 -10.35
C ALA A 48 9.44 20.57 -9.70
N SER A 49 10.70 20.78 -10.08
CA SER A 49 11.85 20.09 -9.50
C SER A 49 12.05 20.47 -8.03
N GLU A 50 11.99 21.76 -7.70
CA GLU A 50 12.11 22.26 -6.32
C GLU A 50 11.00 21.75 -5.41
N ALA A 51 9.79 21.57 -5.95
CA ALA A 51 8.67 20.96 -5.24
C ALA A 51 8.76 19.43 -5.12
N GLY A 52 9.81 18.80 -5.65
CA GLY A 52 10.00 17.35 -5.64
C GLY A 52 8.98 16.58 -6.51
N ALA A 53 8.34 17.26 -7.46
CA ALA A 53 7.38 16.61 -8.35
C ALA A 53 8.13 15.84 -9.45
N SER A 54 7.68 14.62 -9.75
CA SER A 54 8.28 13.78 -10.81
C SER A 54 8.00 14.26 -12.24
N SER A 55 7.16 15.29 -12.41
CA SER A 55 6.97 15.97 -13.70
C SER A 55 6.30 17.33 -13.50
N THR A 56 6.49 18.22 -14.46
CA THR A 56 5.80 19.51 -14.55
C THR A 56 4.27 19.35 -14.53
N ALA A 57 3.73 18.31 -15.17
CA ALA A 57 2.30 18.05 -15.21
C ALA A 57 1.73 17.64 -13.83
N ILE A 58 2.51 16.93 -13.02
CA ILE A 58 2.11 16.58 -11.64
C ILE A 58 2.13 17.83 -10.77
N TYR A 59 3.17 18.65 -10.87
CA TYR A 59 3.25 19.93 -10.16
C TYR A 59 2.12 20.88 -10.55
N ALA A 60 1.88 21.10 -11.84
CA ALA A 60 0.78 21.95 -12.29
C ALA A 60 -0.57 21.44 -11.76
N ARG A 61 -0.78 20.12 -11.72
CA ARG A 61 -2.00 19.54 -11.17
C ARG A 61 -2.12 19.74 -9.65
N SER A 62 -1.03 19.69 -8.89
CA SER A 62 -1.09 19.95 -7.44
C SER A 62 -1.48 21.38 -7.13
N ILE A 63 -1.08 22.34 -7.98
CA ILE A 63 -1.46 23.75 -7.83
C ILE A 63 -2.89 23.99 -8.32
N LEU A 64 -3.26 23.49 -9.50
CA LEU A 64 -4.57 23.76 -10.10
C LEU A 64 -5.71 22.94 -9.48
N LEU A 65 -5.42 21.76 -8.93
CA LEU A 65 -6.39 20.81 -8.38
C LEU A 65 -5.91 20.26 -7.01
N PRO A 66 -5.76 21.11 -5.98
CA PRO A 66 -5.11 20.75 -4.73
C PRO A 66 -5.83 19.63 -3.97
N SER A 67 -7.16 19.65 -3.88
CA SER A 67 -7.92 18.61 -3.18
C SER A 67 -7.72 17.21 -3.78
N ASN A 68 -7.64 17.12 -5.10
CA ASN A 68 -7.38 15.85 -5.80
C ASN A 68 -5.96 15.37 -5.54
N HIS A 69 -5.01 16.30 -5.49
CA HIS A 69 -3.61 15.97 -5.20
C HIS A 69 -3.44 15.44 -3.76
N LEU A 70 -4.11 16.06 -2.79
CA LEU A 70 -4.11 15.59 -1.40
C LEU A 70 -4.68 14.17 -1.29
N ALA A 71 -5.83 13.90 -1.91
CA ALA A 71 -6.41 12.56 -1.93
C ALA A 71 -5.48 11.51 -2.56
N ASP A 72 -4.78 11.87 -3.64
CA ASP A 72 -3.77 11.00 -4.26
C ASP A 72 -2.58 10.75 -3.32
N GLN A 73 -2.13 11.74 -2.54
CA GLN A 73 -1.06 11.58 -1.55
C GLN A 73 -1.48 10.67 -0.38
N GLU A 74 -2.68 10.87 0.18
CA GLU A 74 -3.23 10.03 1.24
C GLU A 74 -3.33 8.57 0.79
N THR A 75 -3.85 8.34 -0.41
CA THR A 75 -3.96 6.99 -0.99
C THR A 75 -2.59 6.32 -1.14
N LYS A 76 -1.54 7.08 -1.52
CA LYS A 76 -0.16 6.57 -1.59
C LYS A 76 0.39 6.22 -0.22
N ALA A 77 0.18 7.08 0.77
CA ALA A 77 0.62 6.87 2.14
C ALA A 77 -0.03 5.61 2.75
N GLU A 78 -1.35 5.48 2.61
CA GLU A 78 -2.12 4.31 3.06
C GLU A 78 -1.62 3.04 2.37
N HIS A 79 -1.42 3.07 1.05
CA HIS A 79 -0.92 1.92 0.32
C HIS A 79 0.48 1.50 0.78
N LYS A 80 1.39 2.46 0.99
CA LYS A 80 2.74 2.18 1.51
C LYS A 80 2.68 1.51 2.87
N LEU A 81 1.85 2.04 3.78
CA LEU A 81 1.63 1.45 5.11
C LEU A 81 1.09 0.02 4.99
N ARG A 82 0.11 -0.21 4.12
CA ARG A 82 -0.47 -1.53 3.87
C ARG A 82 0.57 -2.52 3.36
N VAL A 83 1.42 -2.14 2.41
CA VAL A 83 2.49 -3.00 1.89
C VAL A 83 3.51 -3.34 2.97
N GLN A 84 3.89 -2.37 3.81
CA GLN A 84 4.79 -2.61 4.95
C GLN A 84 4.19 -3.58 5.97
N LEU A 85 2.91 -3.41 6.32
CA LEU A 85 2.20 -4.31 7.22
C LEU A 85 2.16 -5.73 6.67
N LEU A 86 1.82 -5.90 5.39
CA LEU A 86 1.81 -7.20 4.73
C LEU A 86 3.19 -7.87 4.72
N ALA A 87 4.26 -7.10 4.49
CA ALA A 87 5.62 -7.62 4.55
C ALA A 87 5.98 -8.10 5.97
N SER A 88 5.60 -7.34 7.00
CA SER A 88 5.82 -7.73 8.40
C SER A 88 5.04 -8.99 8.78
N LEU A 89 3.78 -9.10 8.38
CA LEU A 89 2.96 -10.30 8.58
C LEU A 89 3.55 -11.50 7.84
N GLY A 90 4.06 -11.31 6.62
CA GLY A 90 4.74 -12.36 5.86
C GLY A 90 5.98 -12.89 6.58
N LYS A 91 6.78 -12.01 7.20
CA LYS A 91 7.93 -12.41 8.04
C LYS A 91 7.49 -13.22 9.25
N ILE A 92 6.46 -12.78 9.97
CA ILE A 92 5.91 -13.51 11.12
C ILE A 92 5.43 -14.91 10.70
N GLY A 93 4.66 -15.01 9.60
CA GLY A 93 4.19 -16.29 9.07
C GLY A 93 5.34 -17.23 8.67
N SER A 94 6.41 -16.69 8.08
CA SER A 94 7.61 -17.47 7.74
C SER A 94 8.30 -18.03 8.99
N ASN A 95 8.46 -17.21 10.04
CA ASN A 95 9.02 -17.65 11.31
C ASN A 95 8.17 -18.75 11.96
N ILE A 96 6.84 -18.60 11.97
CA ILE A 96 5.92 -19.63 12.49
C ILE A 96 6.08 -20.94 11.72
N ASN A 97 6.15 -20.88 10.39
CA ASN A 97 6.36 -22.06 9.54
C ASN A 97 7.72 -22.73 9.79
N GLN A 98 8.78 -21.95 10.09
CA GLN A 98 10.08 -22.51 10.48
C GLN A 98 10.02 -23.23 11.82
N ILE A 99 9.36 -22.64 12.83
CA ILE A 99 9.13 -23.28 14.13
C ILE A 99 8.37 -24.59 13.93
N ALA A 100 7.23 -24.55 13.22
CA ALA A 100 6.42 -25.74 12.94
C ALA A 100 7.25 -26.85 12.26
N ARG A 101 8.08 -26.49 11.27
CA ARG A 101 8.97 -27.46 10.61
C ARG A 101 10.04 -28.02 11.54
N ALA A 102 10.64 -27.19 12.40
CA ALA A 102 11.62 -27.65 13.37
C ALA A 102 11.00 -28.63 14.38
N LEU A 103 9.83 -28.29 14.90
CA LEU A 103 9.04 -29.15 15.79
C LEU A 103 8.68 -30.49 15.12
N ASN A 104 8.18 -30.45 13.90
CA ASN A 104 7.82 -31.65 13.14
C ASN A 104 9.04 -32.54 12.83
N ARG A 105 10.21 -31.95 12.57
CA ARG A 105 11.46 -32.71 12.33
C ARG A 105 12.00 -33.32 13.60
N MET A 106 11.91 -32.63 14.73
CA MET A 106 12.44 -33.15 15.98
C MET A 106 11.70 -34.42 16.39
N LYS A 107 10.42 -34.62 16.06
CA LYS A 107 9.62 -35.82 16.45
C LYS A 107 9.70 -36.16 17.96
N VAL A 108 10.24 -35.26 18.78
CA VAL A 108 10.42 -35.44 20.22
C VAL A 108 9.56 -34.37 20.89
N TRP A 109 8.48 -34.81 21.52
CA TRP A 109 7.73 -33.98 22.45
C TRP A 109 8.40 -34.10 23.83
N ASN A 110 9.50 -33.37 24.01
CA ASN A 110 10.17 -33.25 25.30
C ASN A 110 9.73 -31.98 26.04
N ASP A 111 10.14 -31.84 27.30
CA ASP A 111 9.76 -30.71 28.17
C ASP A 111 10.15 -29.34 27.59
N THR A 112 11.23 -29.27 26.80
CA THR A 112 11.64 -28.03 26.11
C THR A 112 10.62 -27.62 25.05
N THR A 113 10.18 -28.57 24.21
CA THR A 113 9.11 -28.38 23.22
C THR A 113 7.79 -27.94 23.86
N LYS A 114 7.46 -28.53 25.01
CA LYS A 114 6.26 -28.20 25.79
C LYS A 114 6.33 -26.76 26.33
N GLY A 115 7.49 -26.34 26.85
CA GLY A 115 7.73 -24.96 27.29
C GLY A 115 7.64 -23.95 26.15
N MET A 116 8.23 -24.25 24.99
CA MET A 116 8.13 -23.40 23.80
C MET A 116 6.67 -23.23 23.33
N PHE A 117 5.88 -24.32 23.37
CA PHE A 117 4.46 -24.26 23.03
C PHE A 117 3.67 -23.36 23.98
N GLN A 118 3.92 -23.47 25.30
CA GLN A 118 3.27 -22.63 26.31
C GLN A 118 3.56 -21.13 26.11
N GLU A 119 4.81 -20.77 25.78
CA GLU A 119 5.17 -19.38 25.49
C GLU A 119 4.49 -18.86 24.21
N LEU A 120 4.36 -19.69 23.17
CA LEU A 120 3.59 -19.32 21.98
C LEU A 120 2.10 -19.09 22.28
N THR A 121 1.52 -19.89 23.18
CA THR A 121 0.12 -19.70 23.63
C THR A 121 -0.04 -18.37 24.38
N LYS A 122 0.88 -18.01 25.27
CA LYS A 122 0.86 -16.71 25.97
C LYS A 122 0.97 -15.53 25.01
N ILE A 123 1.83 -15.63 23.99
CA ILE A 123 1.94 -14.60 22.95
C ILE A 123 0.63 -14.47 22.17
N GLN A 124 -0.01 -15.58 21.82
CA GLN A 124 -1.31 -15.58 21.13
C GLN A 124 -2.40 -14.92 21.99
N GLU A 125 -2.47 -15.24 23.28
CA GLU A 125 -3.41 -14.61 24.23
C GLU A 125 -3.18 -13.10 24.33
N GLY A 126 -1.93 -12.66 24.50
CA GLY A 126 -1.59 -11.24 24.54
C GLY A 126 -1.99 -10.49 23.25
N VAL A 127 -1.75 -11.09 22.08
CA VAL A 127 -2.17 -10.52 20.79
C VAL A 127 -3.70 -10.43 20.69
N ASN A 128 -4.42 -11.44 21.16
CA ASN A 128 -5.89 -11.42 21.18
C ASN A 128 -6.43 -10.32 22.10
N THR A 129 -5.88 -10.17 23.32
CA THR A 129 -6.24 -9.09 24.26
C THR A 129 -6.01 -7.72 23.63
N ILE A 130 -4.85 -7.51 23.01
CA ILE A 130 -4.55 -6.27 22.28
C ILE A 130 -5.58 -6.04 21.17
N SER A 131 -5.86 -7.05 20.34
CA SER A 131 -6.84 -6.93 19.26
C SER A 131 -8.25 -6.61 19.78
N GLN A 132 -8.62 -7.08 20.97
CA GLN A 132 -9.92 -6.85 21.59
C GLN A 132 -10.02 -5.42 22.12
N LEU A 133 -8.99 -4.93 22.81
CA LEU A 133 -8.87 -3.54 23.26
C LEU A 133 -8.91 -2.53 22.10
N PHE A 134 -8.33 -2.88 20.95
CA PHE A 134 -8.41 -2.04 19.75
C PHE A 134 -9.76 -2.13 19.02
N LYS A 135 -10.53 -3.22 19.18
CA LYS A 135 -11.91 -3.32 18.68
C LYS A 135 -12.89 -2.51 19.52
N GLU A 136 -12.66 -2.40 20.83
CA GLU A 136 -13.50 -1.64 21.77
C GLU A 136 -13.26 -0.12 21.73
N LYS A 137 -12.15 0.33 21.12
CA LYS A 137 -11.82 1.76 20.91
C LYS A 137 -12.48 2.39 19.67
N LYS A 138 -13.52 1.77 19.11
CA LYS A 138 -14.38 2.33 18.05
C LYS A 138 -15.68 2.84 18.63
#